data_AF-A0A1H8KCZ9-F1
#
_entry.id   AF-A0A1H8KCZ9-F1
#
_cell.length_a   1.000
_cell.length_b   1.000
_cell.length_c   1.000
_cell.angle_alpha   90.00
_cell.angle_beta   90.00
_cell.angle_gamma   90.00
#
_symmetry.space_group_name_H-M   'P 1'
#
loop_
_entity.id
_entity.type
_entity.pdbx_description
1 polymer ?
#
loop_
_entity_poly.entity_id
_entity_poly.type
_entity_poly.pdbx_seq_one_letter_code
_entity_poly.pdbx_strand_id
1 'polypeptide(L)' 'MSDKERIAQLEAELAATKRAATHMMVGMAMGIASTPEGREELAAGFAEAASDPDPAIAEMAQAVADAIRAAMLADE' A
#
# COMPACT_ATOMS: atom_id res chain seq x y z
N MET A 1 20.00 -22.34 -12.30
CA MET A 1 19.75 -21.10 -11.56
C MET A 1 20.58 -21.14 -10.30
N SER A 2 21.42 -20.14 -10.08
CA SER A 2 22.22 -19.98 -8.87
C SER A 2 21.37 -19.46 -7.72
N ASP A 3 21.85 -19.62 -6.49
CA ASP A 3 21.18 -19.10 -5.29
C ASP A 3 20.97 -17.58 -5.36
N LYS A 4 21.91 -16.85 -5.97
CA LYS A 4 21.79 -15.40 -6.19
C LYS A 4 20.64 -15.05 -7.14
N GLU A 5 20.49 -15.80 -8.23
CA GLU A 5 19.37 -15.62 -9.16
C GLU A 5 18.04 -15.99 -8.51
N ARG A 6 18.01 -17.01 -7.63
CA ARG A 6 16.80 -17.36 -6.87
C ARG A 6 16.39 -16.26 -5.90
N ILE A 7 17.33 -15.67 -5.18
CA ILE A 7 17.06 -14.58 -4.23
C ILE A 7 16.51 -13.36 -4.97
N ALA A 8 17.17 -12.93 -6.05
CA ALA A 8 16.69 -11.79 -6.84
C ALA A 8 15.28 -12.01 -7.41
N GLN A 9 14.97 -13.25 -7.85
CA GLN A 9 13.62 -13.60 -8.28
C GLN A 9 12.61 -13.49 -7.13
N LEU A 10 12.93 -14.01 -5.95
CA LEU A 10 12.04 -13.96 -4.79
C LEU A 10 11.80 -12.52 -4.32
N GLU A 11 12.82 -11.66 -4.36
CA GLU A 11 12.68 -10.23 -4.06
C GLU A 11 11.75 -9.53 -5.06
N ALA A 12 11.87 -9.85 -6.35
CA ALA A 12 10.99 -9.30 -7.38
C ALA A 12 9.54 -9.80 -7.22
N GLU A 13 9.34 -11.09 -6.92
CA GLU A 13 8.03 -11.67 -6.63
C GLU A 13 7.40 -11.01 -5.40
N LEU A 14 8.17 -10.83 -4.32
CA LEU A 14 7.72 -10.15 -3.11
C LEU A 14 7.31 -8.70 -3.39
N ALA A 15 8.12 -7.96 -4.14
CA ALA A 15 7.79 -6.58 -4.52
C ALA A 15 6.50 -6.51 -5.36
N ALA A 16 6.32 -7.45 -6.31
CA ALA A 16 5.11 -7.55 -7.11
C ALA A 16 3.88 -7.87 -6.24
N THR A 17 4.01 -8.78 -5.27
CA THR A 17 2.93 -9.12 -4.32
C THR A 17 2.57 -7.93 -3.44
N LYS A 18 3.55 -7.21 -2.87
CA LYS A 18 3.31 -5.99 -2.09
C LYS A 18 2.54 -4.95 -2.88
N ARG A 19 2.92 -4.74 -4.16
CA ARG A 19 2.23 -3.81 -5.06
C ARG A 19 0.80 -4.25 -5.34
N ALA A 20 0.57 -5.52 -5.65
CA ALA A 20 -0.77 -6.05 -5.90
C ALA A 20 -1.68 -5.90 -4.67
N ALA A 21 -1.18 -6.23 -3.47
CA ALA A 21 -1.89 -6.05 -2.21
C ALA A 21 -2.26 -4.58 -1.98
N THR A 22 -1.31 -3.66 -2.20
CA THR A 22 -1.54 -2.21 -2.07
C THR A 22 -2.64 -1.74 -3.01
N HIS A 23 -2.59 -2.13 -4.29
CA HIS A 23 -3.64 -1.79 -5.27
C HIS A 23 -5.01 -2.32 -4.87
N MET A 24 -5.09 -3.55 -4.34
CA MET A 24 -6.35 -4.11 -3.84
C MET A 24 -6.90 -3.27 -2.69
N MET A 25 -6.05 -2.88 -1.73
CA MET A 25 -6.45 -2.06 -0.59
C MET A 25 -6.91 -0.67 -1.01
N VAL A 26 -6.25 -0.04 -1.99
CA VAL A 26 -6.72 1.23 -2.57
C VAL A 26 -8.10 1.06 -3.21
N GLY A 27 -8.31 0.00 -4.00
CA GLY A 27 -9.62 -0.29 -4.59
C GLY A 27 -10.72 -0.47 -3.53
N MET A 28 -10.40 -1.15 -2.43
CA MET A 28 -11.31 -1.26 -1.28
C MET A 28 -11.58 0.09 -0.63
N ALA A 29 -10.54 0.91 -0.40
CA ALA A 29 -10.67 2.24 0.18
C ALA A 29 -11.57 3.15 -0.68
N MET A 30 -11.38 3.15 -2.00
CA MET A 30 -12.21 3.91 -2.94
C MET A 30 -13.65 3.41 -3.02
N GLY A 31 -13.89 2.11 -2.78
CA GLY A 31 -15.22 1.54 -2.71
C GLY A 31 -15.95 1.80 -1.39
N ILE A 32 -15.21 1.90 -0.29
CA ILE A 32 -15.75 2.17 1.06
C ILE A 32 -16.01 3.66 1.24
N ALA A 33 -15.06 4.51 0.86
CA ALA A 33 -15.15 5.96 1.00
C ALA A 33 -15.45 6.63 -0.35
N SER A 34 -16.67 7.14 -0.48
CA SER A 34 -17.17 7.80 -1.69
C SER A 34 -16.89 9.30 -1.72
N THR A 35 -16.41 9.89 -0.64
CA THR A 35 -16.05 11.32 -0.57
C THR A 35 -14.54 11.51 -0.47
N PRO A 36 -14.00 12.63 -0.97
CA PRO A 36 -12.58 12.98 -0.80
C PRO A 36 -12.16 12.99 0.68
N GLU A 37 -13.01 13.49 1.57
CA GLU A 37 -12.73 13.57 3.01
C GLU A 37 -12.61 12.19 3.64
N GLY A 38 -13.53 11.26 3.31
CA GLY A 38 -13.47 9.90 3.83
C GLY A 38 -12.27 9.12 3.31
N ARG A 39 -11.81 9.42 2.08
CA ARG A 39 -10.58 8.84 1.52
C ARG A 39 -9.34 9.35 2.25
N GLU A 40 -9.29 10.64 2.60
CA GLU A 40 -8.19 11.19 3.41
C GLU A 40 -8.21 10.64 4.84
N GLU A 41 -9.38 10.47 5.46
CA GLU A 41 -9.49 9.84 6.79
C GLU A 41 -8.93 8.41 6.77
N LEU A 42 -9.23 7.63 5.72
CA LEU A 42 -8.63 6.30 5.55
C LEU A 42 -7.12 6.37 5.36
N ALA A 43 -6.61 7.29 4.52
CA ALA A 43 -5.18 7.47 4.32
C ALA A 43 -4.48 7.87 5.63
N ALA A 44 -5.10 8.74 6.45
CA ALA A 44 -4.59 9.12 7.75
C ALA A 44 -4.54 7.94 8.73
N GLY A 45 -5.58 7.10 8.76
CA GLY A 45 -5.58 5.88 9.59
C GLY A 45 -4.46 4.90 9.22
N PHE A 46 -4.18 4.74 7.92
CA PHE A 46 -3.02 3.94 7.48
C PHE A 46 -1.69 4.61 7.81
N ALA A 47 -1.59 5.94 7.74
CA ALA A 47 -0.39 6.66 8.16
C ALA A 47 -0.12 6.55 9.67
N GLU A 48 -1.17 6.48 10.51
CA GLU A 48 -1.01 6.19 11.93
C GLU A 48 -0.50 4.76 12.15
N ALA A 49 -1.09 3.79 11.44
CA ALA A 49 -0.63 2.39 11.44
C ALA A 49 0.81 2.22 10.92
N ALA A 50 1.36 3.21 10.20
CA ALA A 50 2.77 3.22 9.81
C ALA A 50 3.74 3.37 11.01
N SER A 51 3.23 3.66 12.21
CA SER A 51 4.02 3.69 13.45
C SER A 51 4.08 2.32 14.16
N ASP A 52 3.59 1.25 13.52
CA ASP A 52 3.62 -0.10 14.09
C ASP A 52 5.08 -0.57 14.36
N PRO A 53 5.35 -1.25 15.49
CA PRO A 53 6.69 -1.77 15.79
C PRO A 53 7.16 -2.85 14.82
N ASP A 54 6.26 -3.53 14.10
CA ASP A 54 6.62 -4.44 13.03
C ASP A 54 6.93 -3.63 11.75
N PRO A 55 8.20 -3.67 11.26
CA PRO A 55 8.58 -2.89 10.09
C PRO A 55 7.84 -3.29 8.82
N ALA A 56 7.38 -4.53 8.71
CA ALA A 56 6.62 -4.97 7.54
C ALA A 56 5.20 -4.39 7.54
N ILE A 57 4.57 -4.28 8.72
CA ILE A 57 3.27 -3.61 8.87
C ILE A 57 3.44 -2.12 8.60
N ALA A 58 4.45 -1.48 9.21
CA ALA A 58 4.74 -0.07 9.04
C ALA A 58 4.95 0.31 7.55
N GLU A 59 5.80 -0.44 6.85
CA GLU A 59 6.10 -0.22 5.42
C GLU A 59 4.84 -0.35 4.55
N MET A 60 4.05 -1.41 4.77
CA MET A 60 2.83 -1.65 4.00
C MET A 60 1.75 -0.60 4.28
N ALA A 61 1.58 -0.21 5.55
CA ALA A 61 0.60 0.80 5.94
C ALA A 61 0.93 2.16 5.30
N GLN A 62 2.20 2.57 5.32
CA GLN A 62 2.65 3.79 4.64
C GLN A 62 2.40 3.72 3.13
N ALA A 63 2.74 2.59 2.49
CA ALA A 63 2.53 2.41 1.05
C ALA A 63 1.05 2.53 0.65
N VAL A 64 0.13 2.01 1.47
CA VAL A 64 -1.31 2.14 1.24
C VAL A 64 -1.77 3.58 1.44
N ALA A 65 -1.33 4.28 2.49
CA ALA A 65 -1.67 5.67 2.73
C ALA A 65 -1.27 6.57 1.54
N ASP A 66 -0.04 6.41 1.06
CA ASP A 66 0.48 7.17 -0.08
C ASP A 66 -0.27 6.84 -1.37
N ALA A 67 -0.60 5.58 -1.59
CA ALA A 67 -1.32 5.15 -2.78
C ALA A 67 -2.78 5.65 -2.80
N ILE A 68 -3.45 5.73 -1.64
CA ILE A 68 -4.80 6.32 -1.53
C ILE A 68 -4.75 7.80 -1.92
N ARG A 69 -3.80 8.56 -1.37
CA ARG A 69 -3.64 10.00 -1.70
C ARG A 69 -3.30 10.23 -3.16
N ALA A 70 -2.41 9.39 -3.72
CA ALA A 70 -2.06 9.46 -5.14
C ALA A 70 -3.27 9.17 -6.05
N ALA A 71 -4.13 8.22 -5.67
CA ALA A 71 -5.35 7.92 -6.41
C ALA A 71 -6.35 9.08 -6.39
N MET A 72 -6.48 9.79 -5.25
CA MET A 72 -7.33 10.98 -5.16
C MET A 72 -6.88 12.09 -6.13
N LEU A 73 -5.57 12.33 -6.24
CA LEU A 73 -5.01 13.32 -7.16
C LEU A 73 -5.18 12.94 -8.64
N ALA A 74 -5.37 11.66 -8.95
CA ALA A 74 -5.58 11.17 -10.31
C ALA A 74 -7.07 11.23 -10.74
N ASP A 75 -7.99 11.34 -9.78
CA ASP A 75 -9.44 11.44 -10.00
C ASP A 75 -9.91 12.91 -10.20
N GLU A 76 -9.07 13.91 -9.90
CA GLU A 76 -9.31 15.36 -10.09
C GLU A 76 -8.93 15.86 -11.50
#